data_AF-A0A0H3NGF0-F1
#
_entry.id   AF-A0A0H3NGF0-F1
#
_cell.length_a   1.000
_cell.length_b   1.000
_cell.length_c   1.000
_cell.angle_alpha   90.00
_cell.angle_beta   90.00
_cell.angle_gamma   90.00
#
_symmetry.space_group_name_H-M   'P 1'
#
loop_
_entity.id
_entity.type
_entity.pdbx_description
1 polymer ?
#
loop_
_entity_poly.entity_id
_entity_poly.type
_entity_poly.pdbx_seq_one_letter_code
_entity_poly.pdbx_strand_id
1 'polypeptide(L)' 'MADAIDLAQQREQEDRERHISNARSRIAAPSRFLCEECDAPIPEARRAAIPGVAFCVTCQQIAELKLKHYRGAI' A
#
# COMPACT_ATOMS: atom_id res chain seq x y z
N MET A 1 -12.27 -2.20 -38.23
CA MET A 1 -10.85 -2.14 -37.82
C MET A 1 -10.83 -1.35 -36.53
N ALA A 2 -9.97 -1.72 -35.59
CA ALA A 2 -9.76 -0.88 -34.42
C ALA A 2 -8.94 0.33 -34.88
N ASP A 3 -9.46 1.53 -34.66
CA ASP A 3 -8.77 2.76 -35.04
C ASP A 3 -7.77 3.14 -33.94
N ALA A 4 -6.97 4.18 -34.19
CA ALA A 4 -5.97 4.66 -33.22
C ALA A 4 -6.59 5.01 -31.86
N ILE A 5 -7.86 5.44 -31.85
CA ILE A 5 -8.61 5.77 -30.64
C ILE A 5 -8.92 4.51 -29.84
N ASP A 6 -9.40 3.45 -30.50
CA ASP A 6 -9.74 2.17 -29.84
C ASP A 6 -8.51 1.55 -29.17
N LEU A 7 -7.35 1.61 -29.84
CA LEU A 7 -6.07 1.11 -29.30
C LEU A 7 -5.57 1.94 -28.11
N ALA A 8 -5.79 3.26 -28.09
CA ALA A 8 -5.42 4.10 -26.97
C ALA A 8 -6.27 3.79 -25.74
N GLN A 9 -7.59 3.63 -25.92
CA GLN A 9 -8.51 3.28 -24.83
C GLN A 9 -8.17 1.92 -24.21
N GLN A 10 -7.83 0.93 -25.04
CA GLN A 10 -7.45 -0.39 -24.54
C GLN A 10 -6.22 -0.32 -23.62
N ARG A 11 -5.20 0.47 -24.00
CA ARG A 11 -4.00 0.65 -23.18
C ARG A 11 -4.30 1.32 -21.84
N GLU A 12 -5.12 2.38 -21.85
CA GLU A 12 -5.54 3.04 -20.63
C GLU A 12 -6.27 2.08 -19.69
N GLN A 13 -7.11 1.21 -20.24
CA GLN A 13 -7.83 0.21 -19.47
C GLN A 13 -6.90 -0.84 -18.87
N GLU A 14 -5.95 -1.36 -19.64
CA GLU A 14 -4.93 -2.29 -19.16
C GLU A 14 -4.07 -1.69 -18.04
N ASP A 15 -3.65 -0.42 -18.19
CA ASP A 15 -2.88 0.28 -17.16
C ASP A 15 -3.70 0.52 -15.89
N ARG A 16 -4.97 0.91 -16.06
CA ARG A 16 -5.90 1.09 -14.94
C ARG A 16 -6.09 -0.21 -14.17
N GLU A 17 -6.32 -1.32 -14.88
CA GLU A 17 -6.49 -2.64 -14.27
C GLU A 17 -5.23 -3.10 -13.55
N ARG A 18 -4.05 -2.84 -14.12
CA ARG A 18 -2.75 -3.12 -13.49
C ARG A 18 -2.60 -2.33 -12.18
N HIS A 19 -2.91 -1.04 -12.18
CA HIS A 19 -2.86 -0.21 -10.97
C HIS A 19 -3.85 -0.68 -9.90
N ILE A 20 -5.07 -1.05 -10.29
CA ILE A 20 -6.09 -1.59 -9.37
C ILE A 20 -5.62 -2.92 -8.77
N SER A 21 -5.10 -3.82 -9.60
CA SER A 21 -4.58 -5.11 -9.16
C SER A 21 -3.44 -4.94 -8.15
N ASN A 22 -2.48 -4.06 -8.45
CA ASN A 22 -1.37 -3.74 -7.55
C ASN A 22 -1.82 -3.07 -6.24
N ALA A 23 -2.86 -2.23 -6.27
CA ALA A 23 -3.40 -1.62 -5.05
C ALA A 23 -4.19 -2.63 -4.20
N ARG A 24 -4.77 -3.66 -4.82
CA ARG A 24 -5.55 -4.70 -4.15
C ARG A 24 -4.70 -5.88 -3.65
N SER A 25 -3.48 -6.06 -4.15
CA SER A 25 -2.59 -7.13 -3.73
C SER A 25 -2.19 -6.93 -2.26
N ARG A 26 -2.96 -7.54 -1.35
CA ARG A 26 -2.65 -7.57 0.08
C ARG A 26 -1.79 -8.80 0.36
N ILE A 27 -0.59 -8.58 0.89
CA ILE A 27 0.22 -9.65 1.46
C ILE A 27 -0.41 -10.02 2.80
N ALA A 28 -1.11 -11.16 2.86
CA ALA A 28 -1.68 -11.69 4.08
C ALA A 28 -0.57 -12.35 4.92
N ALA A 29 0.17 -11.53 5.66
CA ALA A 29 1.14 -11.98 6.65
C ALA A 29 0.51 -11.97 8.05
N PRO A 30 1.04 -12.75 9.01
CA PRO A 30 0.64 -12.61 10.41
C PRO A 30 0.99 -11.20 10.93
N SER A 31 0.03 -10.53 11.55
CA SER A 31 0.22 -9.23 12.20
C SER A 31 1.08 -9.37 13.46
N ARG A 32 2.06 -8.47 13.64
CA ARG A 32 2.90 -8.43 14.85
C ARG A 32 2.14 -7.85 16.05
N PHE A 33 2.54 -8.26 17.25
CA PHE A 33 2.00 -7.74 18.51
C PHE A 33 2.72 -6.49 19.00
N LEU A 34 4.00 -6.34 18.64
CA LEU A 34 4.85 -5.21 19.01
C LEU A 34 5.32 -4.50 17.74
N CYS A 35 5.44 -3.18 17.83
CA CYS A 35 5.97 -2.33 16.77
C CYS A 35 7.46 -2.62 16.54
N GLU A 36 7.89 -2.79 15.29
CA GLU A 36 9.30 -3.03 14.95
C GLU A 36 10.23 -1.82 15.18
N GLU A 37 9.71 -0.60 15.24
CA GLU A 37 10.53 0.61 15.44
C GLU A 37 10.63 1.08 16.89
N CYS A 38 9.56 0.90 17.67
CA CYS A 38 9.45 1.50 19.00
C CYS A 38 9.01 0.53 20.09
N ASP A 39 8.87 -0.76 19.76
CA ASP A 39 8.45 -1.85 20.65
C ASP A 39 7.10 -1.62 21.35
N ALA A 40 6.34 -0.61 20.95
CA ALA A 40 5.03 -0.33 21.51
C ALA A 40 4.01 -1.41 21.12
N PRO A 41 3.07 -1.77 22.01
CA PRO A 41 2.04 -2.75 21.69
C PRO A 41 1.11 -2.25 20.58
N ILE A 42 0.87 -3.10 19.58
CA ILE A 42 -0.03 -2.80 18.46
C ILE A 42 -1.48 -3.13 18.87
N PRO A 43 -2.40 -2.15 18.86
CA PRO A 43 -3.78 -2.36 19.30
C PRO A 43 -4.50 -3.37 18.42
N GLU A 44 -5.40 -4.16 19.01
CA GLU A 44 -6.14 -5.23 18.33
C GLU A 44 -6.97 -4.72 17.16
N ALA A 45 -7.62 -3.56 17.30
CA ALA A 45 -8.36 -2.92 16.23
C ALA A 45 -7.53 -2.74 14.95
N ARG A 46 -6.22 -2.53 15.09
CA ARG A 46 -5.30 -2.35 13.96
C ARG A 46 -4.87 -3.68 13.34
N ARG A 47 -4.65 -4.69 14.17
CA ARG A 47 -4.35 -6.07 13.72
C ARG A 47 -5.53 -6.68 12.97
N ALA A 48 -6.76 -6.40 13.41
CA ALA A 48 -7.98 -6.82 12.74
C ALA A 48 -8.22 -6.08 11.40
N ALA A 49 -7.97 -4.76 11.36
CA ALA A 49 -8.19 -3.96 10.16
C ALA A 49 -7.16 -4.24 9.04
N ILE A 50 -5.90 -4.49 9.41
CA ILE A 50 -4.78 -4.65 8.49
C ILE A 50 -4.05 -5.97 8.81
N PRO A 51 -4.37 -7.05 8.08
CA PRO A 51 -3.59 -8.28 8.14
C PRO A 51 -2.13 -7.98 7.78
N GLY A 52 -1.17 -8.41 8.61
CA GLY A 52 0.26 -8.18 8.38
C GLY A 52 0.81 -6.86 8.90
N VAL A 53 0.11 -6.16 9.81
CA VAL A 53 0.65 -4.92 10.40
C VAL A 53 1.94 -5.18 11.19
N ALA A 54 2.99 -4.40 10.89
CA ALA A 54 4.31 -4.48 11.52
C ALA A 54 4.66 -3.28 12.43
N PHE A 55 4.06 -2.12 12.16
CA PHE A 55 4.31 -0.88 12.91
C PHE A 55 3.11 -0.47 13.77
N CYS A 56 3.31 0.42 14.74
CA CYS A 56 2.22 1.11 15.42
C CYS A 56 1.67 2.26 14.55
N VAL A 57 0.58 2.90 14.98
CA VAL A 57 -0.07 3.97 14.21
C VAL A 57 0.83 5.19 14.00
N THR A 58 1.59 5.58 15.03
CA THR A 58 2.48 6.75 14.99
C THR A 58 3.66 6.51 14.06
N CYS A 59 4.36 5.38 14.22
CA CYS A 59 5.45 4.97 13.33
C CYS A 59 4.99 4.86 11.87
N GLN A 60 3.81 4.28 11.63
CA GLN A 60 3.25 4.21 10.27
C GLN A 60 3.01 5.61 9.68
N GLN A 61 2.43 6.54 10.45
CA GLN A 61 2.20 7.90 9.97
C GLN A 61 3.51 8.61 9.62
N ILE A 62 4.55 8.44 10.44
CA ILE A 62 5.89 8.98 10.17
C ILE A 62 6.46 8.37 8.90
N ALA A 63 6.38 7.05 8.73
CA ALA A 63 6.86 6.35 7.54
C ALA A 63 6.14 6.84 6.27
N GLU A 64 4.81 7.04 6.34
CA GLU A 64 4.02 7.56 5.22
C GLU A 64 4.35 9.02 4.88
N LEU A 65 4.54 9.87 5.90
CA LEU A 65 4.99 11.25 5.68
C LEU A 65 6.38 11.26 5.03
N LYS A 66 7.30 10.42 5.52
CA LYS A 66 8.62 10.28 4.91
C LYS A 66 8.52 9.82 3.46
N LEU A 67 7.70 8.81 3.17
CA LEU A 67 7.47 8.32 1.81
C LEU A 67 6.84 9.38 0.91
N LYS A 68 5.92 10.21 1.40
CA LYS A 68 5.30 11.28 0.60
C LYS A 68 6.28 12.40 0.26
N HIS A 69 7.13 12.79 1.20
CA HIS A 69 8.02 13.94 1.04
C HIS A 69 9.40 13.60 0.46
N TYR A 70 9.95 12.42 0.77
CA TYR A 70 11.32 12.04 0.37
C TYR A 70 11.39 11.08 -0.83
N ARG A 71 10.25 10.67 -1.42
CA ARG A 71 10.22 9.80 -2.61
C ARG A 71 10.83 10.40 -3.88
N GLY A 72 11.26 11.67 -3.86
CA GLY A 72 11.91 12.35 -4.98
C GLY A 72 13.41 12.60 -4.81
N ALA A 73 14.07 12.02 -3.79
CA ALA A 73 15.48 12.27 -3.49
C ALA A 73 16.47 11.22 -4.06
N ILE A 74 16.03 10.30 -4.92
CA ILE A 74 16.86 9.30 -5.60
C ILE A 74 16.51 9.29 -7.08
#